data_AF-A0A521FQ22-F1
#
_entry.id   AF-A0A521FQ22-F1
#
_cell.length_a   1.000
_cell.length_b   1.000
_cell.length_c   1.000
_cell.angle_alpha   90.00
_cell.angle_beta   90.00
_cell.angle_gamma   90.00
#
_symmetry.space_group_name_H-M   'P 1'
#
loop_
_entity.id
_entity.type
_entity.pdbx_description
1 polymer ?
#
loop_
_entity_poly.entity_id
_entity_poly.type
_entity_poly.pdbx_seq_one_letter_code
_entity_poly.pdbx_strand_id
1 'polypeptide(L)'
;MTIKSSISLRDEQHAFAKELIAAGQYASLSAVIQQGLDLLRQRDMDARADRLALKTLLEERMAGKFVSGSDLRAQLATRRSTHRS
;
A
#
# COMPACT_ATOMS: atom_id res chain seq x y z
N MET A 1 7.08 -23.08 12.25
CA MET A 1 6.05 -24.13 12.47
C MET A 1 4.89 -23.89 11.51
N THR A 2 4.29 -24.94 10.95
CA THR A 2 3.11 -24.84 10.06
C THR A 2 1.96 -25.66 10.62
N ILE A 3 0.78 -25.05 10.73
CA ILE A 3 -0.45 -25.73 11.15
C ILE A 3 -1.14 -26.26 9.89
N LYS A 4 -1.53 -27.54 9.90
CA LYS A 4 -2.37 -28.11 8.84
C LYS A 4 -3.83 -27.81 9.15
N SER A 5 -4.48 -27.05 8.28
CA SER A 5 -5.89 -26.71 8.37
C SER A 5 -6.61 -27.17 7.12
N SER A 6 -7.83 -27.69 7.26
CA SER A 6 -8.71 -27.95 6.13
C SER A 6 -9.39 -26.63 5.73
N ILE A 7 -9.27 -26.26 4.46
CA ILE A 7 -9.79 -25.00 3.91
C ILE A 7 -10.51 -25.29 2.59
N SER A 8 -11.70 -24.73 2.45
CA SER A 8 -12.46 -24.77 1.20
C SER A 8 -11.96 -23.68 0.27
N LEU A 9 -11.65 -24.05 -0.98
CA LEU A 9 -11.32 -23.13 -2.05
C LEU A 9 -12.42 -23.15 -3.10
N ARG A 10 -12.66 -22.00 -3.75
CA ARG A 10 -13.49 -21.99 -4.96
C ARG A 10 -12.72 -22.67 -6.09
N ASP A 11 -13.45 -23.27 -7.02
CA ASP A 11 -12.87 -24.01 -8.15
C ASP A 11 -11.87 -23.15 -8.94
N GLU A 12 -12.21 -21.89 -9.19
CA GLU A 12 -11.35 -20.90 -9.85
C GLU A 12 -10.02 -20.65 -9.10
N GLN A 13 -10.04 -20.60 -7.77
CA GLN A 13 -8.86 -20.35 -6.95
C GLN A 13 -7.94 -21.57 -6.95
N HIS A 14 -8.55 -22.76 -6.91
CA HIS A 14 -7.83 -24.02 -6.98
C HIS A 14 -7.21 -24.24 -8.37
N ALA A 15 -7.94 -23.93 -9.45
CA ALA A 15 -7.43 -24.00 -10.82
C ALA A 15 -6.23 -23.06 -11.01
N PHE A 16 -6.36 -21.80 -10.60
CA PHE A 16 -5.27 -20.82 -10.64
C PHE A 16 -4.02 -21.31 -9.88
N ALA A 17 -4.19 -21.82 -8.66
CA ALA A 17 -3.07 -22.35 -7.89
C ALA A 17 -2.40 -23.55 -8.59
N LYS A 18 -3.18 -24.41 -9.26
CA LYS A 18 -2.63 -25.52 -10.04
C LYS A 18 -1.83 -25.05 -11.25
N GLU A 19 -2.26 -24.01 -11.96
CA GLU A 19 -1.50 -23.43 -13.07
C GLU A 19 -0.14 -22.91 -12.61
N LEU A 20 -0.11 -22.21 -11.47
CA LEU A 20 1.13 -21.70 -10.89
C LEU A 20 2.11 -22.83 -10.49
N ILE A 21 1.59 -23.95 -9.98
CA ILE A 21 2.40 -25.13 -9.64
C ILE A 21 2.89 -25.82 -10.92
N ALA A 22 2.03 -25.99 -11.92
CA ALA A 22 2.38 -26.59 -13.20
C ALA A 22 3.46 -25.78 -13.94
N ALA A 23 3.43 -24.45 -13.79
CA ALA A 23 4.45 -23.54 -14.29
C ALA A 23 5.76 -23.55 -13.48
N GLY A 24 5.85 -24.36 -12.41
CA GLY A 24 7.04 -24.47 -11.56
C GLY A 24 7.30 -23.27 -10.64
N GLN A 25 6.35 -22.34 -10.52
CA GLN A 25 6.51 -21.14 -9.69
C GLN A 25 6.38 -21.46 -8.19
N TYR A 26 5.58 -22.48 -7.86
CA TYR A 26 5.37 -22.92 -6.48
C TYR A 26 5.44 -24.44 -6.36
N ALA A 27 6.01 -24.92 -5.27
CA ALA A 27 6.16 -26.35 -5.01
C ALA A 27 4.86 -27.04 -4.56
N SER A 28 3.85 -26.29 -4.09
CA SER A 28 2.60 -26.85 -3.58
C SER A 28 1.49 -25.82 -3.46
N LEU A 29 0.25 -26.29 -3.28
CA LEU A 29 -0.92 -25.46 -3.00
C LEU A 29 -0.75 -24.65 -1.70
N SER A 30 -0.21 -25.27 -0.65
CA SER A 30 0.06 -24.57 0.61
C SER A 30 1.04 -23.42 0.44
N ALA A 31 2.05 -23.55 -0.41
CA ALA A 31 3.00 -22.48 -0.68
C ALA A 31 2.32 -21.28 -1.38
N VAL A 32 1.42 -21.55 -2.34
CA VAL A 32 0.62 -20.50 -3.00
C VAL A 32 -0.26 -19.75 -1.99
N ILE A 33 -0.97 -20.49 -1.13
CA ILE A 33 -1.85 -19.89 -0.12
C ILE A 33 -1.07 -19.09 0.92
N GLN A 34 0.08 -19.58 1.37
CA GLN A 34 0.97 -18.87 2.30
C GLN A 34 1.44 -17.54 1.69
N GLN A 35 1.94 -17.57 0.46
CA GLN A 35 2.34 -16.36 -0.25
C GLN A 35 1.16 -15.39 -0.43
N GLY A 36 -0.02 -15.89 -0.77
CA GLY A 36 -1.23 -15.07 -0.88
C GLY A 36 -1.61 -14.38 0.44
N LEU A 37 -1.46 -15.06 1.57
CA LEU A 37 -1.69 -14.47 2.90
C LEU A 37 -0.64 -13.43 3.27
N ASP A 38 0.62 -13.66 2.92
CA ASP A 38 1.69 -12.70 3.16
C ASP A 38 1.51 -11.44 2.33
N LEU A 39 1.13 -11.56 1.06
CA LEU A 39 0.76 -10.42 0.20
C LEU A 39 -0.44 -9.65 0.75
N LEU A 40 -1.47 -10.35 1.25
CA LEU A 40 -2.62 -9.71 1.86
C LEU A 40 -2.22 -8.93 3.13
N ARG A 41 -1.35 -9.52 3.97
CA ARG A 41 -0.83 -8.86 5.18
C ARG A 41 -0.04 -7.61 4.81
N GLN A 42 0.87 -7.70 3.85
CA GLN A 42 1.68 -6.58 3.41
C GLN A 42 0.80 -5.43 2.93
N ARG A 43 -0.18 -5.72 2.06
CA ARG A 43 -1.13 -4.72 1.56
C ARG A 43 -1.89 -4.01 2.68
N ASP A 44 -2.32 -4.76 3.71
CA ASP A 44 -3.03 -4.18 4.85
C ASP A 44 -2.10 -3.33 5.73
N MET A 45 -0.86 -3.74 5.92
CA MET A 45 0.16 -2.95 6.63
C MET A 45 0.47 -1.64 5.90
N ASP A 46 0.67 -1.69 4.59
CA ASP A 46 0.94 -0.52 3.75
C ASP A 46 -0.23 0.47 3.79
N ALA A 47 -1.46 -0.03 3.62
CA ALA A 47 -2.66 0.81 3.69
C ALA A 47 -2.86 1.48 5.05
N ARG A 48 -2.45 0.83 6.14
CA ARG A 48 -2.47 1.42 7.49
C ARG A 48 -1.39 2.49 7.66
N ALA A 49 -0.17 2.21 7.18
CA ALA A 49 0.94 3.16 7.23
C ALA A 49 0.61 4.43 6.44
N ASP A 50 0.10 4.29 5.22
CA ASP A 50 -0.31 5.41 4.37
C ASP A 50 -1.42 6.24 5.03
N ARG A 51 -2.42 5.58 5.61
CA ARG A 51 -3.51 6.26 6.32
C ARG A 51 -3.01 7.04 7.53
N LEU A 52 -2.06 6.48 8.28
CA LEU A 52 -1.46 7.16 9.42
C LEU A 52 -0.65 8.37 8.97
N ALA A 53 0.19 8.21 7.95
CA ALA A 53 0.99 9.30 7.39
C ALA A 53 0.12 10.45 6.87
N LEU A 54 -0.96 10.13 6.14
CA LEU A 54 -1.91 11.13 5.68
C LEU A 54 -2.60 11.84 6.84
N LYS A 55 -3.03 11.10 7.87
CA LYS A 55 -3.66 11.69 9.05
C LYS A 55 -2.71 12.68 9.74
N THR A 56 -1.46 12.29 9.97
CA THR A 56 -0.44 13.17 10.57
C THR A 56 -0.22 14.42 9.71
N LEU A 57 -0.09 14.27 8.39
CA LEU A 57 0.08 15.41 7.48
C LEU A 57 -1.11 16.38 7.55
N LEU A 58 -2.34 15.87 7.64
CA LEU A 58 -3.53 16.70 7.77
C LEU A 58 -3.58 17.42 9.11
N GLU A 59 -3.24 16.74 10.21
CA GLU A 59 -3.18 17.34 11.55
C GLU A 59 -2.13 18.46 11.61
N GLU A 60 -0.92 18.21 11.08
CA GLU A 60 0.13 19.23 10.97
C GLU A 60 -0.31 20.42 10.12
N ARG A 61 -0.96 20.15 8.98
CA ARG A 61 -1.47 21.20 8.11
C ARG A 61 -2.57 22.02 8.80
N MET A 62 -3.47 21.39 9.55
CA MET A 62 -4.55 22.05 10.28
C MET A 62 -4.03 22.90 11.45
N ALA A 63 -2.93 22.49 12.10
CA ALA A 63 -2.29 23.27 13.15
C ALA A 63 -1.57 24.52 12.60
N GLY A 64 -1.17 24.51 11.33
CA GLY A 64 -0.56 25.64 10.66
C GLY A 64 -1.54 26.77 10.30
N LYS A 65 -1.01 27.99 10.12
CA LYS A 65 -1.82 29.14 9.66
C LYS A 65 -2.35 28.89 8.25
N PHE A 66 -3.64 29.14 8.05
CA PHE A 66 -4.21 29.25 6.72
C PHE A 66 -3.81 30.59 6.08
N VAL A 67 -3.44 30.55 4.82
CA VAL A 67 -3.09 31.74 4.02
C VAL A 67 -4.09 31.92 2.91
N SER A 68 -4.31 33.17 2.50
CA SER A 68 -5.16 33.46 1.35
C SER A 68 -4.51 32.98 0.05
N GLY A 69 -5.32 32.80 -1.00
CA GLY A 69 -4.80 32.43 -2.31
C GLY A 69 -3.85 33.48 -2.92
N SER A 70 -4.06 34.77 -2.65
CA SER A 70 -3.17 35.86 -3.07
C SER A 70 -1.82 35.78 -2.37
N ASP A 71 -1.81 35.54 -1.06
CA ASP A 71 -0.56 35.44 -0.29
C ASP A 71 0.25 34.24 -0.71
N LEU A 72 -0.41 33.10 -0.97
CA LEU A 72 0.25 31.90 -1.48
C LEU A 72 0.91 32.15 -2.84
N ARG A 73 0.20 32.80 -3.77
CA ARG A 73 0.74 33.13 -5.11
C ARG A 73 1.95 34.06 -5.02
N ALA A 74 1.90 35.07 -4.16
CA ALA A 74 3.02 35.97 -3.92
C ALA A 74 4.25 35.22 -3.37
N GLN A 75 4.05 34.37 -2.34
CA GLN A 75 5.12 33.56 -1.76
C GLN A 75 5.77 32.60 -2.77
N LEU A 76 4.95 31.94 -3.62
CA LEU A 76 5.44 31.05 -4.66
C LEU A 76 6.24 31.79 -5.74
N ALA A 77 5.81 32.99 -6.14
CA ALA A 77 6.54 33.83 -7.09
C ALA A 77 7.93 34.22 -6.56
N THR A 78 8.00 34.62 -5.28
CA THR A 78 9.27 34.94 -4.62
C THR A 78 10.20 33.72 -4.61
N ARG A 79 9.74 32.55 -4.15
CA ARG A 79 10.57 31.33 -4.11
C ARG A 79 11.08 30.89 -5.48
N ARG A 80 10.27 31.06 -6.53
CA ARG A 80 10.67 30.76 -7.93
C ARG A 80 11.76 31.68 -8.43
N SER A 81 11.77 32.95 -8.02
CA SER A 81 12.82 33.90 -8.39
C SER A 81 14.15 33.62 -7.67
N THR A 82 14.10 33.18 -6.40
CA THR A 82 15.28 32.87 -5.58
C THR A 82 16.02 31.62 -6.06
N HIS A 83 15.34 30.68 -6.72
CA HIS A 83 15.96 29.45 -7.24
C HIS A 83 16.49 29.59 -8.68
N ARG A 84 16.28 30.75 -9.31
CA ARG A 84 16.66 31.04 -10.70
C ARG A 84 17.80 32.07 -10.82
N SER A 85 18.32 32.52 -9.67
CA SER A 85 19.53 33.36 -9.54
C SER A 85 20.64 32.52 -8.94
#